data_AF-A0A4R5Q4K7-F1
#
_entry.id   AF-A0A4R5Q4K7-F1
#
_cell.length_a   1.000
_cell.length_b   1.000
_cell.length_c   1.000
_cell.angle_alpha   90.00
_cell.angle_beta   90.00
_cell.angle_gamma   90.00
#
_symmetry.space_group_name_H-M   'P 1'
#
loop_
_entity.id
_entity.type
_entity.pdbx_description
1 polymer ?
#
loop_
_entity_poly.entity_id
_entity_poly.type
_entity_poly.pdbx_seq_one_letter_code
_entity_poly.pdbx_strand_id
1 'polypeptide(L)' 'MSNATRPLSPAAAAAQARRSSLATILAHKARCQVLPPLHDADVAAMLAAFVERGGKVTQCPTACVLPVQNGTGLALA' A
#
# COMPACT_ATOMS: atom_id res chain seq x y z
N MET A 1 -41.02 -4.90 8.41
CA MET A 1 -40.08 -5.60 7.50
C MET A 1 -38.70 -5.56 8.16
N SER A 2 -38.37 -6.58 8.95
CA SER A 2 -37.12 -6.59 9.73
C SER A 2 -35.97 -6.99 8.82
N ASN A 3 -35.11 -6.03 8.48
CA ASN A 3 -33.89 -6.28 7.72
C ASN A 3 -32.89 -6.99 8.66
N ALA A 4 -32.99 -8.32 8.75
CA ALA A 4 -32.10 -9.14 9.55
C ALA A 4 -30.73 -9.19 8.87
N THR A 5 -29.90 -8.17 9.13
CA THR A 5 -28.49 -8.18 8.75
C THR A 5 -27.80 -9.27 9.54
N ARG A 6 -27.79 -10.49 8.99
CA ARG A 6 -27.09 -11.63 9.57
C ARG A 6 -25.62 -11.23 9.75
N PRO A 7 -25.04 -11.34 10.96
CA PRO A 7 -23.66 -10.98 11.17
C PRO A 7 -22.77 -11.84 10.27
N LEU A 8 -21.82 -11.19 9.61
CA LEU A 8 -20.85 -11.86 8.74
C LEU A 8 -20.02 -12.84 9.56
N SER A 9 -19.68 -13.99 8.97
CA SER A 9 -18.69 -14.88 9.58
C SER A 9 -17.34 -14.14 9.69
N PRO A 10 -16.46 -14.52 10.63
CA PRO A 10 -15.15 -13.88 10.79
C PRO A 10 -14.34 -13.84 9.50
N ALA A 11 -14.38 -14.92 8.70
CA ALA A 11 -13.72 -14.97 7.40
C ALA A 11 -14.33 -13.99 6.39
N ALA A 12 -15.66 -13.87 6.35
CA ALA A 12 -16.34 -12.91 5.48
C ALA A 12 -16.08 -11.46 5.90
N ALA A 13 -16.01 -11.20 7.21
CA ALA A 13 -15.64 -9.89 7.75
C ALA A 13 -14.19 -9.51 7.40
N ALA A 14 -13.23 -10.43 7.53
CA ALA A 14 -11.85 -10.23 7.13
C ALA A 14 -11.71 -9.98 5.61
N ALA A 15 -12.43 -10.73 4.78
CA ALA A 15 -12.47 -10.52 3.34
C ALA A 15 -13.11 -9.17 2.97
N GLN A 16 -14.14 -8.73 3.69
CA GLN A 16 -14.76 -7.41 3.50
C GLN A 16 -13.80 -6.29 3.89
N ALA A 17 -13.11 -6.41 5.03
CA ALA A 17 -12.11 -5.45 5.49
C ALA A 17 -10.92 -5.31 4.50
N ARG A 18 -10.47 -6.42 3.91
CA ARG A 18 -9.45 -6.39 2.85
C ARG A 18 -9.96 -5.65 1.61
N ARG A 19 -11.18 -5.93 1.16
CA ARG A 19 -11.78 -5.26 -0.01
C ARG A 19 -11.96 -3.75 0.21
N SER A 20 -12.43 -3.34 1.38
CA SER A 20 -12.60 -1.91 1.70
C SER A 20 -11.26 -1.18 1.80
N SER A 21 -10.24 -1.82 2.37
CA SER A 21 -8.87 -1.28 2.39
C SER A 21 -8.32 -1.10 0.98
N LEU A 22 -8.43 -2.14 0.13
CA LEU A 22 -8.00 -2.06 -1.27
C LEU A 22 -8.77 -0.99 -2.06
N ALA A 23 -10.08 -0.89 -1.88
CA ALA A 23 -10.89 0.13 -2.54
C ALA A 23 -10.44 1.54 -2.15
N THR A 24 -10.12 1.77 -0.87
CA THR A 24 -9.59 3.05 -0.38
C THR A 24 -8.25 3.38 -1.03
N ILE A 25 -7.34 2.41 -1.12
CA ILE A 25 -6.02 2.58 -1.75
C ILE A 25 -6.17 2.89 -3.24
N LEU A 26 -7.02 2.15 -3.96
CA LEU A 26 -7.24 2.36 -5.39
C LEU A 26 -7.87 3.72 -5.66
N ALA A 27 -8.85 4.14 -4.85
CA ALA A 27 -9.44 5.45 -4.96
C ALA A 27 -8.41 6.57 -4.71
N HIS A 28 -7.52 6.40 -3.73
CA HIS A 28 -6.43 7.35 -3.49
C HIS A 28 -5.45 7.40 -4.68
N LYS A 29 -5.00 6.24 -5.18
CA LYS A 29 -4.12 6.16 -6.35
C LYS A 29 -4.73 6.83 -7.58
N ALA A 30 -6.02 6.59 -7.85
CA ALA A 30 -6.73 7.21 -8.96
C ALA A 30 -6.77 8.74 -8.84
N ARG A 31 -6.98 9.28 -7.63
CA ARG A 31 -6.90 10.73 -7.38
C ARG A 31 -5.48 11.28 -7.55
N CYS A 32 -4.45 10.50 -7.23
CA CYS A 32 -3.07 10.93 -7.41
C CYS A 32 -2.58 10.85 -8.87
N GLN A 33 -3.20 10.04 -9.73
CA GLN A 33 -2.82 9.94 -11.15
C GLN A 33 -3.02 11.24 -11.94
N VAL A 34 -3.91 12.13 -11.50
CA VAL A 34 -4.16 13.43 -12.14
C VAL A 34 -3.26 14.54 -11.61
N LEU A 35 -2.44 14.26 -10.59
CA LEU A 35 -1.51 15.25 -10.05
C LEU A 35 -0.26 15.33 -10.95
N PRO A 36 0.31 16.53 -11.14
CA PRO A 36 1.57 16.66 -11.85
C PRO A 36 2.67 15.86 -11.13
N PRO A 37 3.62 15.28 -11.87
CA PRO A 37 4.78 14.62 -11.26
C PRO A 37 5.57 15.63 -10.44
N LEU A 38 6.03 15.20 -9.26
CA LEU A 38 6.97 15.96 -8.44
C LEU A 38 8.26 16.17 -9.22
N HIS A 39 8.75 17.41 -9.26
CA HIS A 39 10.00 17.72 -9.93
C HIS A 39 11.17 17.40 -8.98
N ASP A 40 12.35 17.12 -9.53
CA ASP A 40 13.52 16.76 -8.73
C ASP A 40 13.85 17.81 -7.66
N ALA A 41 13.58 19.09 -7.95
CA ALA A 41 13.74 20.19 -7.00
C ALA A 41 12.81 20.07 -5.78
N ASP A 42 11.55 19.67 -5.98
CA ASP A 42 10.60 19.46 -4.89
C ASP A 42 11.01 18.26 -4.03
N VAL A 43 11.50 17.20 -4.68
CA VAL A 43 12.04 16.01 -4.00
C VAL A 43 13.27 16.39 -3.16
N ALA A 44 14.18 17.18 -3.73
CA ALA A 44 15.36 17.68 -3.01
C ALA A 44 14.97 18.52 -1.78
N ALA A 45 13.96 19.40 -1.91
CA ALA A 45 13.45 20.19 -0.79
C ALA A 45 12.83 19.32 0.31
N MET A 46 12.06 18.30 -0.05
CA MET A 46 11.49 17.34 0.91
C MET A 46 12.58 16.54 1.63
N LEU A 47 13.61 16.12 0.92
CA LEU A 47 14.77 15.42 1.49
C LEU A 47 15.55 16.32 2.44
N ALA A 48 15.80 17.57 2.08
CA ALA A 48 16.46 18.54 2.95
C ALA A 48 15.68 18.72 4.27
N ALA A 49 14.37 18.94 4.18
CA ALA A 49 13.51 19.08 5.35
C ALA A 49 13.47 17.80 6.23
N PHE A 50 13.58 16.62 5.62
CA PHE A 50 13.68 15.36 6.36
C PHE A 50 15.00 15.27 7.14
N VAL A 51 16.12 15.65 6.52
CA VAL A 51 17.44 15.67 7.16
C VAL A 51 17.49 16.70 8.29
N GLU A 52 16.92 17.89 8.12
CA GLU A 52 16.83 18.91 9.18
C GLU A 52 16.08 18.41 10.42
N ARG A 53 15.08 17.55 10.23
CA ARG A 53 14.35 16.89 11.32
C ARG A 53 15.12 15.72 11.96
N GLY A 54 16.38 15.51 11.59
CA GLY A 54 17.23 14.42 12.07
C GLY A 54 17.02 13.10 11.32
N GLY A 55 16.30 13.11 10.21
CA GLY A 55 16.13 11.95 9.34
C GLY A 55 17.45 11.53 8.71
N LYS A 56 17.68 10.21 8.59
CA LYS A 56 18.86 9.64 7.95
C LYS A 56 18.44 8.70 6.85
N VAL A 57 18.94 8.96 5.63
CA VAL A 57 18.78 8.03 4.50
C VAL A 57 19.94 7.04 4.57
N THR A 58 19.66 5.79 4.89
CA THR A 58 20.65 4.72 4.84
C THR A 58 20.71 4.13 3.45
N GLN A 59 21.91 3.84 2.97
CA GLN A 59 22.06 3.02 1.76
C GLN A 59 21.80 1.57 2.17
N CYS A 60 20.79 0.95 1.55
CA CYS A 60 20.60 -0.48 1.68
C CYS A 60 21.72 -1.18 0.89
N PRO A 61 22.44 -2.15 1.48
CA PRO A 61 23.33 -3.00 0.70
C PRO A 61 22.54 -3.76 -0.36
N THR A 62 23.19 -4.19 -1.44
CA THR A 62 22.57 -5.05 -2.44
C THR A 62 22.02 -6.31 -1.76
N ALA A 63 20.69 -6.39 -1.63
CA ALA A 63 20.03 -7.55 -1.05
C ALA A 63 19.86 -8.61 -2.15
N CYS A 64 20.48 -9.77 -1.96
CA CYS A 64 20.10 -10.97 -2.72
C CYS A 64 18.73 -11.43 -2.22
N VAL A 65 17.68 -11.04 -2.93
CA VAL A 65 16.30 -11.39 -2.57
C VAL A 65 16.13 -12.89 -2.78
N LEU A 66 15.86 -13.65 -1.71
CA LEU A 66 15.29 -14.98 -1.87
C LEU A 66 13.90 -14.82 -2.51
N PRO A 67 13.51 -15.69 -3.46
CA PRO A 67 12.17 -15.64 -4.03
C PRO A 67 11.16 -15.71 -2.89
N VAL A 68 10.37 -14.63 -2.76
CA VAL A 68 9.30 -14.59 -1.78
C VAL A 68 8.25 -15.60 -2.23
N GLN A 69 8.23 -16.77 -1.59
CA GLN A 69 7.09 -17.67 -1.66
C GLN A 69 5.94 -17.03 -0.89
N ASN A 70 5.32 -16.00 -1.48
CA ASN A 70 3.96 -15.65 -1.12
C ASN A 70 3.14 -16.90 -1.41
N GLY A 71 2.65 -17.58 -0.37
CA GLY A 71 1.93 -18.85 -0.44
C GLY A 71 0.56 -18.77 -1.12
N THR A 72 0.49 -18.12 -2.28
CA THR A 72 -0.68 -17.98 -3.15
C THR A 72 -0.25 -18.20 -4.59
N GLY A 73 0.19 -19.42 -4.88
CA GLY A 73 0.59 -19.85 -6.22
C GLY A 73 0.31 -21.32 -6.46
N LEU A 74 -0.89 -21.81 -6.15
CA LEU A 74 -1.44 -22.96 -6.85
C LEU A 74 -2.12 -22.45 -8.12
N ALA A 75 -1.43 -22.52 -9.26
CA ALA A 75 -2.05 -22.60 -10.58
C ALA A 75 -1.06 -23.12 -11.64
N LEU A 76 -1.25 -24.40 -11.98
CA LEU A 76 -1.06 -25.03 -13.29
C LEU A 76 0.36 -25.22 -13.85
N ALA A 77 0.85 -26.46 -13.72
CA ALA A 77 1.37 -27.25 -14.83
C ALA A 77 0.92 -28.71 -14.63
#